data_AF-A0A8H6KKD5-F1
#
_entry.id   AF-A0A8H6KKD5-F1
#
_cell.length_a   1.000
_cell.length_b   1.000
_cell.length_c   1.000
_cell.angle_alpha   90.00
_cell.angle_beta   90.00
_cell.angle_gamma   90.00
#
_symmetry.space_group_name_H-M   'P 1'
#
loop_
_entity.id
_entity.type
_entity.pdbx_description
1 polymer ?
#
loop_
_entity_poly.entity_id
_entity_poly.type
_entity_poly.pdbx_seq_one_letter_code
_entity_poly.pdbx_strand_id
1 'polypeptide(L)'
;MPAILSNHNLAVESGLKLDLAVSTAAHDATQHEVPSTADCATHLKLLESFVALRRSVELLAEEAGLALEQGWGLYRNRAVSRLTRWAATGAGSRGQPPVDILMAWHALMLHPKAYARFIELGGSLGLDGLDWSEVSRAVDADITLARFLDLIEADGSLESLAAEARQATGIFTLSSPAGTELFSYDLAAAIDRQFDFSTKMSRHAWLRSPAAEATLARSVGRYRDFFHLIGARPGTVMVPTLDIDLVWHTHQLSPARYRAYSKKVAGRFIDHDDEIEPSRLQELSTDMQSIWREELGGAEYHVCSCWTCEAGRARIPRDVVVERLRGEERQRGLLPLADLAFPRCADCGDHPTTCCPPTEGAECGSGCGGGCGGGCGGGCGSCGAMK
;
A
#
# COMPACT_ATOMS: atom_id res chain seq x y z
N MET A 1 -41.20 -9.21 -38.40
CA MET A 1 -41.62 -10.41 -39.14
C MET A 1 -40.38 -11.14 -39.63
N PRO A 2 -40.38 -12.48 -39.63
CA PRO A 2 -39.24 -13.29 -40.04
C PRO A 2 -39.17 -13.35 -41.56
N ALA A 3 -38.01 -13.69 -42.08
CA ALA A 3 -37.93 -14.81 -43.01
C ALA A 3 -36.47 -15.14 -43.22
N ILE A 4 -36.13 -16.38 -42.87
CA ILE A 4 -35.15 -17.29 -43.48
C ILE A 4 -34.93 -16.93 -44.98
N LEU A 5 -33.79 -17.10 -45.64
CA LEU A 5 -32.85 -18.18 -45.39
C LEU A 5 -32.24 -18.00 -44.01
N SER A 6 -32.02 -16.72 -43.70
CA SER A 6 -32.08 -16.07 -42.39
C SER A 6 -30.87 -15.21 -42.12
N ASN A 7 -30.38 -14.54 -43.17
CA ASN A 7 -29.73 -13.22 -43.24
C ASN A 7 -28.63 -12.80 -42.24
N HIS A 8 -27.58 -12.27 -42.88
CA HIS A 8 -26.67 -11.16 -42.53
C HIS A 8 -25.49 -11.33 -41.55
N ASN A 9 -24.29 -11.28 -42.13
CA ASN A 9 -23.32 -10.17 -42.09
C ASN A 9 -23.08 -9.47 -40.72
N LEU A 10 -21.88 -9.62 -40.16
CA LEU A 10 -20.75 -8.65 -40.26
C LEU A 10 -19.70 -8.94 -39.18
N ALA A 11 -18.44 -8.88 -39.60
CA ALA A 11 -17.28 -8.92 -38.74
C ALA A 11 -17.20 -7.66 -37.86
N VAL A 12 -16.77 -7.83 -36.61
CA VAL A 12 -15.94 -6.86 -35.89
C VAL A 12 -14.89 -7.66 -35.13
N GLU A 13 -13.67 -7.68 -35.67
CA GLU A 13 -12.45 -7.97 -34.91
C GLU A 13 -12.27 -6.87 -33.87
N SER A 14 -12.13 -7.22 -32.59
CA SER A 14 -11.41 -6.36 -31.64
C SER A 14 -10.99 -7.12 -30.38
N GLY A 15 -9.72 -6.95 -30.03
CA GLY A 15 -9.22 -7.05 -28.66
C GLY A 15 -8.75 -8.42 -28.23
N LEU A 16 -7.48 -8.71 -28.48
CA LEU A 16 -6.70 -9.65 -27.66
C LEU A 16 -6.85 -9.24 -26.18
N LYS A 17 -7.69 -9.97 -25.44
CA LYS A 17 -7.58 -10.04 -23.99
C LYS A 17 -6.26 -10.75 -23.68
N LEU A 18 -5.25 -9.99 -23.26
CA LEU A 18 -4.13 -10.58 -22.54
C LEU A 18 -4.67 -11.01 -21.17
N ASP A 19 -5.08 -12.27 -21.06
CA ASP A 19 -5.28 -12.92 -19.77
C ASP A 19 -3.90 -13.02 -19.10
N LEU A 20 -3.60 -12.09 -18.20
CA LEU A 20 -2.50 -12.23 -17.25
C LEU A 20 -2.94 -13.27 -16.19
N ALA A 21 -3.05 -14.52 -16.59
CA ALA A 21 -3.09 -15.64 -15.67
C ALA A 21 -1.68 -15.79 -15.08
N VAL A 22 -1.37 -14.99 -14.05
CA VAL A 22 -0.31 -15.34 -13.10
C VAL A 22 -0.71 -16.71 -12.55
N SER A 23 0.12 -17.71 -12.83
CA SER A 23 -0.13 -19.10 -12.44
C SER A 23 -0.35 -19.20 -10.94
N THR A 24 -1.61 -19.38 -10.52
CA THR A 24 -2.01 -19.72 -9.16
C THR A 24 -1.84 -21.22 -8.91
N ALA A 25 -0.69 -21.78 -9.31
CA ALA A 25 -0.30 -23.08 -8.80
C ALA A 25 0.00 -22.88 -7.30
N ALA A 26 -0.63 -23.68 -6.43
CA ALA A 26 -0.36 -23.71 -5.01
C ALA A 26 1.15 -23.91 -4.79
N HIS A 27 1.86 -22.81 -4.53
CA HIS A 27 3.30 -22.84 -4.28
C HIS A 27 3.51 -23.20 -2.82
N ASP A 28 4.29 -24.25 -2.63
CA ASP A 28 4.79 -24.74 -1.35
C ASP A 28 5.33 -23.58 -0.52
N ALA A 29 4.63 -23.25 0.58
CA ALA A 29 4.92 -22.11 1.47
C ALA A 29 6.32 -22.18 2.11
N THR A 30 7.07 -23.26 1.88
CA THR A 30 8.40 -23.51 2.43
C THR A 30 9.58 -23.12 1.52
N GLN A 31 9.37 -22.71 0.26
CA GLN A 31 10.48 -22.57 -0.72
C GLN A 31 11.07 -21.17 -0.95
N HIS A 32 10.42 -20.08 -0.55
CA HIS A 32 10.93 -18.72 -0.82
C HIS A 32 11.18 -17.91 0.45
N GLU A 33 12.48 -17.66 0.74
CA GLU A 33 12.94 -16.92 1.93
C GLU A 33 12.60 -15.42 1.91
N VAL A 34 12.25 -14.88 0.74
CA VAL A 34 11.77 -13.51 0.55
C VAL A 34 10.45 -13.53 -0.22
N PRO A 35 9.63 -12.47 -0.17
CA PRO A 35 8.38 -12.41 -0.91
C PRO A 35 8.56 -12.63 -2.41
N SER A 36 7.58 -13.31 -3.01
CA SER A 36 7.48 -13.46 -4.46
C SER A 36 6.95 -12.18 -5.13
N THR A 37 7.05 -12.09 -6.46
CA THR A 37 6.38 -11.01 -7.22
C THR A 37 4.87 -11.10 -7.07
N ALA A 38 4.30 -12.32 -6.98
CA ALA A 38 2.88 -12.55 -6.74
C ALA A 38 2.43 -12.10 -5.33
N ASP A 39 3.27 -12.32 -4.30
CA ASP A 39 3.02 -11.81 -2.93
C ASP A 39 2.94 -10.29 -2.96
N CYS A 40 3.92 -9.64 -3.59
CA CYS A 40 3.98 -8.17 -3.70
C CYS A 40 2.80 -7.62 -4.53
N ALA A 41 2.40 -8.30 -5.61
CA ALA A 41 1.25 -7.91 -6.42
C ALA A 41 -0.06 -8.00 -5.63
N THR A 42 -0.24 -9.09 -4.87
CA THR A 42 -1.41 -9.26 -3.99
C THR A 42 -1.44 -8.18 -2.91
N HIS A 43 -0.28 -7.87 -2.33
CA HIS A 43 -0.17 -6.80 -1.35
C HIS A 43 -0.52 -5.44 -1.96
N LEU A 44 -0.07 -5.11 -3.18
CA LEU A 44 -0.49 -3.89 -3.88
C LEU A 44 -2.01 -3.80 -4.02
N LYS A 45 -2.69 -4.90 -4.39
CA LYS A 45 -4.15 -4.92 -4.47
C LYS A 45 -4.80 -4.63 -3.12
N LEU A 46 -4.25 -5.19 -2.04
CA LEU A 46 -4.72 -4.93 -0.68
C LEU A 46 -4.56 -3.45 -0.29
N LEU A 47 -3.42 -2.83 -0.63
CA LEU A 47 -3.19 -1.40 -0.38
C LEU A 47 -4.18 -0.53 -1.18
N GLU A 48 -4.47 -0.87 -2.43
CA GLU A 48 -5.51 -0.19 -3.23
C GLU A 48 -6.90 -0.33 -2.59
N SER A 49 -7.19 -1.50 -2.00
CA SER A 49 -8.44 -1.72 -1.25
C SER A 49 -8.56 -0.85 -0.01
N PHE A 50 -7.46 -0.64 0.73
CA PHE A 50 -7.45 0.28 1.87
C PHE A 50 -7.69 1.72 1.42
N VAL A 51 -7.08 2.15 0.30
CA VAL A 51 -7.29 3.49 -0.25
C VAL A 51 -8.76 3.69 -0.68
N ALA A 52 -9.33 2.72 -1.39
CA ALA A 52 -10.75 2.76 -1.76
C ALA A 52 -11.66 2.78 -0.52
N LEU A 53 -11.33 1.99 0.49
CA LEU A 53 -12.06 1.92 1.75
C LEU A 53 -12.11 3.27 2.47
N ARG A 54 -10.97 3.96 2.65
CA ARG A 54 -10.95 5.30 3.26
C ARG A 54 -11.82 6.27 2.47
N ARG A 55 -11.72 6.26 1.14
CA ARG A 55 -12.55 7.12 0.29
C ARG A 55 -14.04 6.85 0.48
N SER A 56 -14.45 5.59 0.61
CA SER A 56 -15.84 5.24 0.91
C SER A 56 -16.27 5.74 2.29
N VAL A 57 -15.42 5.62 3.31
CA VAL A 57 -15.69 6.16 4.66
C VAL A 57 -15.84 7.68 4.63
N GLU A 58 -15.00 8.38 3.88
CA GLU A 58 -15.05 9.84 3.73
C GLU A 58 -16.35 10.30 3.05
N LEU A 59 -16.82 9.59 2.02
CA LEU A 59 -18.11 9.87 1.37
C LEU A 59 -19.30 9.67 2.34
N LEU A 60 -19.29 8.60 3.13
CA LEU A 60 -20.33 8.37 4.14
C LEU A 60 -20.27 9.39 5.28
N ALA A 61 -19.06 9.85 5.64
CA ALA A 61 -18.89 10.89 6.64
C ALA A 61 -19.53 12.20 6.17
N GLU A 62 -19.32 12.58 4.91
CA GLU A 62 -19.94 13.75 4.28
C GLU A 62 -21.48 13.63 4.27
N GLU A 63 -22.02 12.47 3.87
CA GLU A 63 -23.47 12.22 3.88
C GLU A 63 -24.08 12.28 5.29
N ALA A 64 -23.32 11.83 6.30
CA ALA A 64 -23.70 11.91 7.71
C ALA A 64 -23.47 13.29 8.34
N GLY A 65 -22.98 14.28 7.60
CA GLY A 65 -22.68 15.64 8.10
C GLY A 65 -21.48 15.71 9.05
N LEU A 66 -20.55 14.76 8.96
CA LEU A 66 -19.31 14.71 9.73
C LEU A 66 -18.14 15.27 8.92
N ALA A 67 -17.13 15.82 9.62
CA ALA A 67 -15.85 16.12 8.98
C ALA A 67 -15.17 14.81 8.53
N LEU A 68 -14.46 14.85 7.39
CA LEU A 68 -13.80 13.66 6.81
C LEU A 68 -12.88 12.95 7.80
N GLU A 69 -12.01 13.71 8.48
CA GLU A 69 -11.09 13.19 9.50
C GLU A 69 -11.81 12.60 10.72
N GLN A 70 -12.98 13.16 11.08
CA GLN A 70 -13.79 12.63 12.16
C GLN A 70 -14.40 11.28 11.78
N GLY A 71 -14.94 11.16 10.56
CA GLY A 71 -15.47 9.90 10.05
C GLY A 71 -14.40 8.81 9.95
N TRP A 72 -13.22 9.17 9.42
CA TRP A 72 -12.08 8.27 9.34
C TRP A 72 -11.59 7.82 10.72
N GLY A 73 -11.47 8.74 11.68
CA GLY A 73 -11.07 8.42 13.05
C GLY A 73 -12.02 7.44 13.74
N LEU A 74 -13.34 7.63 13.60
CA LEU A 74 -14.36 6.69 14.11
C LEU A 74 -14.19 5.30 13.48
N TYR A 75 -13.97 5.24 12.18
CA TYR A 75 -13.79 3.97 11.47
C TYR A 75 -12.55 3.21 11.95
N ARG A 76 -11.39 3.87 12.05
CA ARG A 76 -10.16 3.26 12.56
C ARG A 76 -10.33 2.73 13.97
N ASN A 77 -10.91 3.53 14.87
CA ASN A 77 -11.12 3.12 16.26
C ASN A 77 -12.00 1.87 16.33
N ARG A 78 -13.08 1.82 15.54
CA ARG A 78 -13.92 0.63 15.42
C ARG A 78 -13.15 -0.58 14.88
N ALA A 79 -12.36 -0.40 13.82
CA ALA A 79 -11.54 -1.47 13.23
C ALA A 79 -10.58 -2.08 14.28
N VAL A 80 -9.93 -1.25 15.09
CA VAL A 80 -9.06 -1.70 16.20
C VAL A 80 -9.88 -2.46 17.25
N SER A 81 -11.03 -1.94 17.67
CA SER A 81 -11.91 -2.61 18.64
C SER A 81 -12.37 -3.99 18.15
N ARG A 82 -12.70 -4.10 16.87
CA ARG A 82 -13.04 -5.38 16.23
C ARG A 82 -11.87 -6.34 16.17
N LEU A 83 -10.67 -5.87 15.83
CA LEU A 83 -9.46 -6.69 15.86
C LEU A 83 -9.18 -7.23 17.27
N THR A 84 -9.30 -6.39 18.30
CA THR A 84 -9.11 -6.80 19.71
C THR A 84 -10.06 -7.94 20.08
N ARG A 85 -11.35 -7.82 19.74
CA ARG A 85 -12.34 -8.88 19.99
C ARG A 85 -12.07 -10.13 19.15
N TRP A 86 -11.71 -9.95 17.88
CA TRP A 86 -11.41 -11.06 16.99
C TRP A 86 -10.21 -11.87 17.48
N ALA A 87 -9.13 -11.20 17.88
CA ALA A 87 -7.97 -11.83 18.51
C ALA A 87 -8.36 -12.59 19.79
N ALA A 88 -9.15 -11.99 20.69
CA ALA A 88 -9.58 -12.64 21.93
C ALA A 88 -10.37 -13.95 21.70
N THR A 89 -11.05 -14.10 20.56
CA THR A 89 -11.85 -15.29 20.24
C THR A 89 -11.08 -16.44 19.57
N GLY A 90 -9.77 -16.29 19.32
CA GLY A 90 -8.93 -17.33 18.71
C GLY A 90 -8.93 -17.29 17.19
N ALA A 91 -8.26 -16.28 16.63
CA ALA A 91 -8.12 -16.00 15.20
C ALA A 91 -7.82 -17.21 14.29
N GLY A 92 -7.01 -18.17 14.77
CA GLY A 92 -6.47 -19.27 13.97
C GLY A 92 -7.46 -20.31 13.43
N SER A 93 -8.77 -20.21 13.72
CA SER A 93 -9.79 -21.15 13.19
C SER A 93 -10.81 -20.50 12.25
N ARG A 94 -10.70 -19.21 11.98
CA ARG A 94 -11.66 -18.47 11.14
C ARG A 94 -10.88 -17.92 9.95
N GLY A 95 -11.29 -18.28 8.73
CA GLY A 95 -10.66 -17.79 7.50
C GLY A 95 -10.60 -16.26 7.43
N GLN A 96 -10.13 -15.73 6.30
CA GLN A 96 -9.85 -14.31 6.09
C GLN A 96 -10.82 -13.33 6.81
N PRO A 97 -10.31 -12.45 7.70
CA PRO A 97 -11.16 -11.49 8.39
C PRO A 97 -11.68 -10.41 7.43
N PRO A 98 -12.78 -9.70 7.81
CA PRO A 98 -13.25 -8.52 7.10
C PRO A 98 -12.15 -7.48 6.86
N VAL A 99 -12.31 -6.66 5.82
CA VAL A 99 -11.28 -5.72 5.33
C VAL A 99 -10.77 -4.74 6.41
N ASP A 100 -11.62 -4.35 7.36
CA ASP A 100 -11.27 -3.41 8.43
C ASP A 100 -10.39 -4.06 9.50
N ILE A 101 -10.73 -5.28 9.91
CA ILE A 101 -9.89 -6.11 10.79
C ILE A 101 -8.57 -6.43 10.09
N LEU A 102 -8.61 -6.74 8.79
CA LEU A 102 -7.42 -6.99 7.97
C LEU A 102 -6.51 -5.76 7.91
N MET A 103 -7.06 -4.56 7.73
CA MET A 103 -6.32 -3.30 7.75
C MET A 103 -5.63 -3.07 9.09
N ALA A 104 -6.35 -3.27 10.20
CA ALA A 104 -5.77 -3.13 11.54
C ALA A 104 -4.69 -4.18 11.80
N TRP A 105 -4.90 -5.43 11.40
CA TRP A 105 -3.91 -6.50 11.57
C TRP A 105 -2.66 -6.28 10.71
N HIS A 106 -2.84 -5.83 9.47
CA HIS A 106 -1.77 -5.40 8.57
C HIS A 106 -0.90 -4.33 9.24
N ALA A 107 -1.50 -3.23 9.73
CA ALA A 107 -0.77 -2.16 10.39
C ALA A 107 0.00 -2.65 11.64
N LEU A 108 -0.55 -3.59 12.41
CA LEU A 108 0.12 -4.16 13.58
C LEU A 108 1.37 -4.98 13.18
N MET A 109 1.29 -5.78 12.10
CA MET A 109 2.41 -6.59 11.62
C MET A 109 3.55 -5.75 11.03
N LEU A 110 3.24 -4.58 10.48
CA LEU A 110 4.24 -3.64 9.96
C LEU A 110 5.04 -2.92 11.06
N HIS A 111 4.69 -3.10 12.33
CA HIS A 111 5.57 -2.81 13.46
C HIS A 111 6.11 -4.13 14.06
N PRO A 112 7.21 -4.68 13.52
CA PRO A 112 7.58 -6.08 13.70
C PRO A 112 8.01 -6.42 15.13
N LYS A 113 8.61 -5.46 15.87
CA LYS A 113 8.88 -5.60 17.31
C LYS A 113 7.61 -5.61 18.16
N ALA A 114 6.67 -4.70 17.91
CA ALA A 114 5.40 -4.64 18.64
C ALA A 114 4.60 -5.93 18.43
N TYR A 115 4.52 -6.40 17.18
CA TYR A 115 3.89 -7.68 16.86
C TYR A 115 4.57 -8.86 17.55
N ALA A 116 5.91 -8.97 17.47
CA ALA A 116 6.65 -10.02 18.15
C ALA A 116 6.41 -10.00 19.67
N ARG A 117 6.39 -8.81 20.28
CA ARG A 117 6.11 -8.65 21.71
C ARG A 117 4.69 -9.10 22.08
N PHE A 118 3.69 -8.75 21.25
CA PHE A 118 2.31 -9.20 21.43
C PHE A 118 2.21 -10.74 21.41
N ILE A 119 2.86 -11.40 20.45
CA ILE A 119 2.88 -12.87 20.37
C ILE A 119 3.61 -13.49 21.56
N GLU A 120 4.76 -12.94 21.96
CA GLU A 120 5.53 -13.41 23.13
C GLU A 120 4.73 -13.31 24.45
N LEU A 121 3.77 -12.39 24.52
CA LEU A 121 2.85 -12.23 25.66
C LEU A 121 1.60 -13.11 25.58
N GLY A 122 1.49 -14.00 24.59
CA GLY A 122 0.37 -14.93 24.42
C GLY A 122 -0.72 -14.44 23.46
N GLY A 123 -0.42 -13.46 22.62
CA GLY A 123 -1.31 -13.01 21.54
C GLY A 123 -1.66 -14.13 20.56
N SER A 124 -2.90 -14.16 20.08
CA SER A 124 -3.50 -15.27 19.32
C SER A 124 -3.47 -15.10 17.79
N LEU A 125 -2.89 -14.01 17.26
CA LEU A 125 -2.89 -13.69 15.83
C LEU A 125 -1.89 -14.54 15.00
N GLY A 126 -1.13 -15.44 15.64
CA GLY A 126 -0.22 -16.37 14.97
C GLY A 126 1.08 -15.74 14.48
N LEU A 127 1.90 -16.53 13.79
CA LEU A 127 3.17 -16.09 13.17
C LEU A 127 3.24 -16.35 11.67
N ASP A 128 2.28 -17.07 11.12
CA ASP A 128 2.19 -17.37 9.68
C ASP A 128 1.81 -16.11 8.89
N GLY A 129 1.11 -15.17 9.53
CA GLY A 129 0.75 -13.87 8.97
C GLY A 129 -0.44 -13.96 8.01
N LEU A 130 -0.41 -13.18 6.93
CA LEU A 130 -1.48 -13.18 5.92
C LEU A 130 -1.30 -14.33 4.93
N ASP A 131 -2.37 -15.08 4.68
CA ASP A 131 -2.43 -16.02 3.57
C ASP A 131 -2.80 -15.27 2.29
N TRP A 132 -1.82 -15.08 1.41
CA TRP A 132 -1.98 -14.35 0.16
C TRP A 132 -3.02 -14.95 -0.78
N SER A 133 -3.27 -16.26 -0.72
CA SER A 133 -4.30 -16.91 -1.52
C SER A 133 -5.70 -16.55 -1.04
N GLU A 134 -5.89 -16.36 0.26
CA GLU A 134 -7.14 -15.88 0.84
C GLU A 134 -7.33 -14.39 0.60
N VAL A 135 -6.27 -13.59 0.79
CA VAL A 135 -6.28 -12.15 0.54
C VAL A 135 -6.63 -11.85 -0.92
N SER A 136 -6.02 -12.55 -1.89
CA SER A 136 -6.34 -12.33 -3.32
C SER A 136 -7.82 -12.58 -3.60
N ARG A 137 -8.39 -13.66 -3.06
CA ARG A 137 -9.83 -13.96 -3.21
C ARG A 137 -10.72 -12.88 -2.60
N ALA A 138 -10.33 -12.33 -1.46
CA ALA A 138 -11.10 -11.29 -0.77
C ALA A 138 -11.03 -9.93 -1.50
N VAL A 139 -9.87 -9.61 -2.07
CA VAL A 139 -9.59 -8.31 -2.70
C VAL A 139 -10.06 -8.22 -4.15
N ASP A 140 -9.97 -9.30 -4.94
CA ASP A 140 -10.45 -9.32 -6.34
C ASP A 140 -11.97 -9.14 -6.45
N ALA A 141 -12.67 -9.29 -5.33
CA ALA A 141 -14.07 -8.98 -5.23
C ALA A 141 -14.18 -7.45 -5.03
N ASP A 142 -14.24 -6.68 -6.13
CA ASP A 142 -14.44 -5.22 -6.18
C ASP A 142 -15.22 -4.68 -4.97
N ILE A 143 -14.56 -3.92 -4.09
CA ILE A 143 -15.23 -3.17 -3.04
C ILE A 143 -15.91 -1.97 -3.70
N THR A 144 -17.08 -2.22 -4.28
CA THR A 144 -17.98 -1.14 -4.67
C THR A 144 -18.51 -0.46 -3.40
N LEU A 145 -18.86 0.82 -3.48
CA LEU A 145 -19.54 1.52 -2.38
C LEU A 145 -20.77 0.73 -1.88
N ALA A 146 -21.49 0.08 -2.81
CA ALA A 146 -22.61 -0.80 -2.50
C ALA A 146 -22.20 -1.99 -1.62
N ARG A 147 -21.13 -2.71 -1.98
CA ARG A 147 -20.63 -3.82 -1.15
C ARG A 147 -20.05 -3.37 0.18
N PHE A 148 -19.46 -2.16 0.22
CA PHE A 148 -19.00 -1.58 1.47
C PHE A 148 -20.18 -1.28 2.41
N LEU A 149 -21.26 -0.72 1.87
CA LEU A 149 -22.51 -0.51 2.60
C LEU A 149 -23.13 -1.84 3.06
N ASP A 150 -23.17 -2.85 2.20
CA ASP A 150 -23.66 -4.20 2.56
C ASP A 150 -22.84 -4.80 3.72
N LEU A 151 -21.51 -4.60 3.73
CA LEU A 151 -20.63 -5.06 4.81
C LEU A 151 -20.89 -4.30 6.12
N ILE A 152 -21.11 -2.99 6.05
CA ILE A 152 -21.49 -2.17 7.21
C ILE A 152 -22.83 -2.66 7.76
N GLU A 153 -23.86 -2.80 6.91
CA GLU A 153 -25.20 -3.23 7.33
C GLU A 153 -25.22 -4.65 7.90
N ALA A 154 -24.42 -5.56 7.35
CA ALA A 154 -24.27 -6.92 7.87
C ALA A 154 -23.68 -6.96 9.29
N ASP A 155 -22.89 -5.93 9.67
CA ASP A 155 -22.30 -5.82 11.00
C ASP A 155 -23.23 -5.18 12.05
N GLY A 156 -24.39 -4.63 11.64
CA GLY A 156 -25.39 -4.04 12.53
C GLY A 156 -26.05 -2.78 11.96
N SER A 157 -26.92 -2.14 12.75
CA SER A 157 -27.49 -0.84 12.34
C SER A 157 -26.41 0.25 12.37
N LEU A 158 -26.53 1.24 11.47
CA LEU A 158 -25.59 2.36 11.40
C LEU A 158 -25.45 3.07 12.75
N GLU A 159 -26.53 3.20 13.52
CA GLU A 159 -26.52 3.79 14.86
C GLU A 159 -25.71 2.96 15.85
N SER A 160 -25.86 1.64 15.83
CA SER A 160 -25.11 0.71 16.68
C SER A 160 -23.61 0.79 16.37
N LEU A 161 -23.26 0.82 15.08
CA LEU A 161 -21.88 0.93 14.61
C LEU A 161 -21.25 2.27 14.99
N ALA A 162 -22.01 3.36 14.87
CA ALA A 162 -21.57 4.68 15.26
C ALA A 162 -21.44 4.81 16.79
N ALA A 163 -22.28 4.14 17.58
CA ALA A 163 -22.14 4.09 19.03
C ALA A 163 -20.90 3.31 19.45
N GLU A 164 -20.65 2.16 18.82
CA GLU A 164 -19.43 1.35 19.04
C GLU A 164 -18.17 2.15 18.70
N ALA A 165 -18.14 2.80 17.54
CA ALA A 165 -17.01 3.59 17.09
C ALA A 165 -16.65 4.73 18.06
N ARG A 166 -17.66 5.38 18.66
CA ARG A 166 -17.46 6.46 19.64
C ARG A 166 -16.90 5.99 20.99
N GLN A 167 -17.10 4.71 21.33
CA GLN A 167 -16.56 4.12 22.57
C GLN A 167 -15.16 3.53 22.35
N ALA A 168 -14.78 3.28 21.10
CA ALA A 168 -13.48 2.72 20.78
C ALA A 168 -12.36 3.77 20.86
N THR A 169 -11.24 3.40 21.46
CA THR A 169 -10.10 4.29 21.72
C THR A 169 -9.06 4.30 20.61
N GLY A 170 -9.06 3.30 19.73
CA GLY A 170 -7.99 3.10 18.74
C GLY A 170 -6.74 2.42 19.30
N ILE A 171 -6.72 2.12 20.60
CA ILE A 171 -5.62 1.41 21.26
C ILE A 171 -5.88 -0.10 21.24
N PHE A 172 -4.95 -0.85 20.65
CA PHE A 172 -4.97 -2.30 20.66
C PHE A 172 -4.33 -2.82 21.95
N THR A 173 -5.05 -3.67 22.68
CA THR A 173 -4.60 -4.16 23.99
C THR A 173 -4.67 -5.67 24.10
N LEU A 174 -3.76 -6.23 24.90
CA LEU A 174 -3.84 -7.61 25.40
C LEU A 174 -3.88 -7.56 26.92
N SER A 175 -4.86 -8.22 27.52
CA SER A 175 -4.99 -8.30 28.98
C SER A 175 -4.90 -9.75 29.46
N SER A 176 -4.35 -9.92 30.65
CA SER A 176 -4.36 -11.21 31.36
C SER A 176 -5.78 -11.64 31.71
N PRO A 177 -6.01 -12.93 32.07
CA PRO A 177 -7.31 -13.38 32.58
C PRO A 177 -7.82 -12.61 33.82
N ALA A 178 -6.91 -11.97 34.58
CA ALA A 178 -7.24 -11.14 35.73
C ALA A 178 -7.59 -9.67 35.35
N GLY A 179 -7.59 -9.33 34.05
CA GLY A 179 -7.88 -7.99 33.55
C GLY A 179 -6.71 -7.01 33.55
N THR A 180 -5.52 -7.44 33.98
CA THR A 180 -4.30 -6.59 33.92
C THR A 180 -3.82 -6.44 32.48
N GLU A 181 -3.61 -5.21 32.03
CA GLU A 181 -3.01 -4.90 30.71
C GLU A 181 -1.57 -5.43 30.63
N LEU A 182 -1.29 -6.21 29.58
CA LEU A 182 0.02 -6.80 29.29
C LEU A 182 0.70 -6.14 28.09
N PHE A 183 -0.09 -5.65 27.15
CA PHE A 183 0.35 -5.01 25.92
C PHE A 183 -0.62 -3.90 25.55
N SER A 184 -0.08 -2.80 25.04
CA SER A 184 -0.83 -1.66 24.52
C SER A 184 -0.07 -1.05 23.35
N TYR A 185 -0.78 -0.72 22.29
CA TYR A 185 -0.22 -0.13 21.08
C TYR A 185 -1.26 0.78 20.40
N ASP A 186 -0.87 2.00 20.04
CA ASP A 186 -1.75 2.93 19.33
C ASP A 186 -1.89 2.52 17.86
N LEU A 187 -2.77 1.55 17.65
CA LEU A 187 -2.96 0.94 16.34
C LEU A 187 -3.73 1.87 15.40
N ALA A 188 -4.57 2.76 15.91
CA ALA A 188 -5.22 3.78 15.09
C ALA A 188 -4.21 4.77 14.50
N ALA A 189 -3.21 5.21 15.27
CA ALA A 189 -2.13 6.02 14.75
C ALA A 189 -1.26 5.27 13.73
N ALA A 190 -0.98 3.98 13.99
CA ALA A 190 -0.23 3.14 13.06
C ALA A 190 -0.98 2.95 11.72
N ILE A 191 -2.30 2.74 11.75
CA ILE A 191 -3.12 2.66 10.53
C ILE A 191 -2.96 3.94 9.67
N ASP A 192 -2.91 5.12 10.29
CA ASP A 192 -2.71 6.37 9.54
C ASP A 192 -1.34 6.46 8.88
N ARG A 193 -0.26 6.14 9.61
CA ARG A 193 1.09 6.16 9.05
C ARG A 193 1.21 5.21 7.85
N GLN A 194 0.61 4.02 7.96
CA GLN A 194 0.60 3.04 6.89
C GLN A 194 -0.32 3.41 5.72
N PHE A 195 -1.31 4.29 5.95
CA PHE A 195 -2.19 4.79 4.91
C PHE A 195 -1.46 5.71 3.91
N ASP A 196 -0.51 6.53 4.38
CA ASP A 196 0.32 7.37 3.50
C ASP A 196 1.14 6.52 2.53
N PHE A 197 1.70 5.42 3.01
CA PHE A 197 2.38 4.43 2.17
C PHE A 197 1.41 3.82 1.14
N SER A 198 0.24 3.36 1.59
CA SER A 198 -0.80 2.77 0.73
C SER A 198 -1.21 3.73 -0.40
N THR A 199 -1.38 5.01 -0.08
CA THR A 199 -1.71 6.07 -1.04
C THR A 199 -0.60 6.28 -2.06
N LYS A 200 0.67 6.35 -1.62
CA LYS A 200 1.84 6.46 -2.51
C LYS A 200 1.88 5.27 -3.49
N MET A 201 1.72 4.04 -2.99
CA MET A 201 1.73 2.84 -3.83
C MET A 201 0.57 2.82 -4.84
N SER A 202 -0.64 3.16 -4.40
CA SER A 202 -1.84 3.21 -5.25
C SER A 202 -1.69 4.21 -6.40
N ARG A 203 -1.08 5.38 -6.14
CA ARG A 203 -0.75 6.38 -7.18
C ARG A 203 0.22 5.85 -8.23
N HIS A 204 1.20 5.05 -7.85
CA HIS A 204 2.12 4.42 -8.81
C HIS A 204 1.40 3.43 -9.75
N ALA A 205 0.29 2.83 -9.31
CA ALA A 205 -0.57 2.01 -10.13
C ALA A 205 0.14 0.85 -10.84
N TRP A 206 1.23 0.32 -10.28
CA TRP A 206 2.10 -0.65 -10.98
C TRP A 206 1.36 -1.89 -11.47
N LEU A 207 0.30 -2.33 -10.79
CA LEU A 207 -0.52 -3.48 -11.22
C LEU A 207 -1.18 -3.28 -12.58
N ARG A 208 -1.49 -2.04 -12.95
CA ARG A 208 -2.10 -1.69 -14.24
C ARG A 208 -1.05 -1.47 -15.34
N SER A 209 0.24 -1.44 -14.97
CA SER A 209 1.35 -1.20 -15.89
C SER A 209 1.68 -2.44 -16.73
N PRO A 210 2.01 -2.31 -18.04
CA PRO A 210 2.52 -3.44 -18.82
C PRO A 210 3.87 -3.97 -18.29
N ALA A 211 4.58 -3.19 -17.46
CA ALA A 211 5.86 -3.56 -16.88
C ALA A 211 5.76 -4.17 -15.46
N ALA A 212 4.54 -4.39 -14.93
CA ALA A 212 4.30 -4.74 -13.53
C ALA A 212 5.22 -5.86 -13.00
N GLU A 213 5.28 -7.00 -13.69
CA GLU A 213 6.08 -8.15 -13.28
C GLU A 213 7.57 -7.81 -13.23
N ALA A 214 8.07 -7.11 -14.24
CA ALA A 214 9.48 -6.70 -14.31
C ALA A 214 9.83 -5.66 -13.24
N THR A 215 8.91 -4.74 -12.93
CA THR A 215 9.03 -3.77 -11.84
C THR A 215 9.17 -4.50 -10.51
N LEU A 216 8.21 -5.39 -10.18
CA LEU A 216 8.21 -6.14 -8.92
C LEU A 216 9.43 -7.05 -8.79
N ALA A 217 9.84 -7.70 -9.88
CA ALA A 217 11.05 -8.54 -9.87
C ALA A 217 12.31 -7.71 -9.53
N ARG A 218 12.44 -6.50 -10.09
CA ARG A 218 13.52 -5.56 -9.73
C ARG A 218 13.43 -5.11 -8.28
N SER A 219 12.23 -4.78 -7.79
CA SER A 219 12.00 -4.40 -6.39
C SER A 219 12.47 -5.49 -5.44
N VAL A 220 12.14 -6.76 -5.72
CA VAL A 220 12.59 -7.91 -4.91
C VAL A 220 14.11 -8.08 -4.97
N GLY A 221 14.74 -7.86 -6.13
CA GLY A 221 16.20 -7.84 -6.26
C GLY A 221 16.84 -6.76 -5.38
N ARG A 222 16.36 -5.52 -5.51
CA ARG A 222 16.84 -4.37 -4.73
C ARG A 222 16.62 -4.56 -3.22
N TYR A 223 15.52 -5.20 -2.83
CA TYR A 223 15.28 -5.57 -1.43
C TYR A 223 16.32 -6.55 -0.88
N ARG A 224 16.74 -7.54 -1.67
CA ARG A 224 17.81 -8.46 -1.25
C ARG A 224 19.12 -7.70 -1.03
N ASP A 225 19.49 -6.83 -1.95
CA ASP A 225 20.70 -6.00 -1.83
C ASP A 225 20.63 -5.08 -0.60
N PHE A 226 19.49 -4.42 -0.40
CA PHE A 226 19.22 -3.60 0.78
C PHE A 226 19.41 -4.39 2.09
N PHE A 227 18.87 -5.60 2.16
CA PHE A 227 18.96 -6.43 3.35
C PHE A 227 20.38 -6.96 3.61
N HIS A 228 21.13 -7.26 2.55
CA HIS A 228 22.56 -7.58 2.67
C HIS A 228 23.35 -6.40 3.23
N LEU A 229 23.08 -5.18 2.78
CA LEU A 229 23.72 -3.97 3.32
C LEU A 229 23.43 -3.78 4.81
N ILE A 230 22.18 -4.00 5.26
CA ILE A 230 21.81 -3.96 6.68
C ILE A 230 22.60 -4.98 7.51
N GLY A 231 22.91 -6.14 6.94
CA GLY A 231 23.74 -7.17 7.57
C GLY A 231 25.22 -6.81 7.61
N ALA A 232 25.75 -6.26 6.52
CA ALA A 232 27.14 -5.89 6.38
C ALA A 232 27.54 -4.66 7.22
N ARG A 233 26.58 -3.79 7.56
CA ARG A 233 26.82 -2.52 8.27
C ARG A 233 25.98 -2.42 9.56
N PRO A 234 26.28 -3.25 10.58
CA PRO A 234 25.55 -3.19 11.85
C PRO A 234 25.72 -1.81 12.51
N GLY A 235 24.62 -1.25 13.00
CA GLY A 235 24.60 0.07 13.64
C GLY A 235 24.32 1.25 12.69
N THR A 236 24.36 1.03 11.38
CA THR A 236 23.90 2.02 10.39
C THR A 236 22.39 1.95 10.23
N VAL A 237 21.71 3.09 10.34
CA VAL A 237 20.29 3.20 10.02
C VAL A 237 20.15 3.29 8.50
N MET A 238 19.44 2.34 7.90
CA MET A 238 19.19 2.29 6.46
C MET A 238 17.72 2.54 6.20
N VAL A 239 17.43 3.38 5.21
CA VAL A 239 16.07 3.77 4.84
C VAL A 239 15.77 3.32 3.42
N PRO A 240 14.65 2.61 3.16
CA PRO A 240 14.35 2.02 1.87
C PRO A 240 13.83 3.05 0.85
N THR A 241 14.03 2.80 -0.45
CA THR A 241 13.20 3.44 -1.50
C THR A 241 11.81 2.80 -1.53
N LEU A 242 10.83 3.48 -2.14
CA LEU A 242 9.43 3.04 -2.13
C LEU A 242 9.22 1.60 -2.65
N ASP A 243 9.97 1.20 -3.68
CA ASP A 243 9.94 -0.15 -4.25
C ASP A 243 10.54 -1.21 -3.30
N ILE A 244 11.62 -0.87 -2.60
CA ILE A 244 12.25 -1.74 -1.59
C ILE A 244 11.31 -1.90 -0.39
N ASP A 245 10.67 -0.81 0.03
CA ASP A 245 9.78 -0.76 1.18
C ASP A 245 8.50 -1.57 0.95
N LEU A 246 7.97 -1.59 -0.29
CA LEU A 246 6.89 -2.50 -0.66
C LEU A 246 7.25 -3.97 -0.35
N VAL A 247 8.43 -4.41 -0.79
CA VAL A 247 8.86 -5.81 -0.57
C VAL A 247 9.11 -6.05 0.92
N TRP A 248 9.68 -5.07 1.62
CA TRP A 248 9.92 -5.18 3.05
C TRP A 248 8.61 -5.30 3.84
N HIS A 249 7.63 -4.43 3.60
CA HIS A 249 6.29 -4.55 4.18
C HIS A 249 5.66 -5.92 3.84
N THR A 250 5.75 -6.36 2.58
CA THR A 250 5.23 -7.67 2.16
C THR A 250 5.88 -8.82 2.95
N HIS A 251 7.18 -8.71 3.26
CA HIS A 251 7.88 -9.72 4.05
C HIS A 251 7.41 -9.73 5.51
N GLN A 252 7.22 -8.55 6.11
CA GLN A 252 6.77 -8.41 7.50
C GLN A 252 5.38 -9.00 7.75
N LEU A 253 4.53 -9.06 6.71
CA LEU A 253 3.22 -9.73 6.73
C LEU A 253 3.30 -11.26 6.78
N SER A 254 4.51 -11.83 6.89
CA SER A 254 4.79 -13.22 7.27
C SER A 254 5.80 -13.24 8.45
N PRO A 255 5.37 -12.95 9.70
CA PRO A 255 6.27 -12.67 10.83
C PRO A 255 7.34 -13.75 11.11
N ALA A 256 6.98 -15.04 11.03
CA ALA A 256 7.94 -16.14 11.20
C ALA A 256 9.02 -16.11 10.11
N ARG A 257 8.60 -15.99 8.85
CA ARG A 257 9.48 -15.95 7.67
C ARG A 257 10.42 -14.75 7.74
N TYR A 258 9.88 -13.56 8.06
CA TYR A 258 10.66 -12.34 8.23
C TYR A 258 11.71 -12.45 9.35
N ARG A 259 11.32 -13.00 10.51
CA ARG A 259 12.25 -13.21 11.64
C ARG A 259 13.36 -14.19 11.29
N ALA A 260 13.04 -15.27 10.57
CA ALA A 260 14.03 -16.25 10.11
C ALA A 260 15.03 -15.64 9.12
N TYR A 261 14.52 -14.93 8.10
CA TYR A 261 15.36 -14.25 7.11
C TYR A 261 16.25 -13.17 7.75
N SER A 262 15.68 -12.38 8.67
CA SER A 262 16.42 -11.34 9.40
C SER A 262 17.64 -11.92 10.12
N LYS A 263 17.43 -12.99 10.88
CA LYS A 263 18.51 -13.68 11.60
C LYS A 263 19.51 -14.31 10.65
N LYS A 264 19.06 -14.91 9.55
CA LYS A 264 19.91 -15.58 8.57
C LYS A 264 20.85 -14.59 7.87
N VAL A 265 20.32 -13.47 7.37
CA VAL A 265 21.08 -12.55 6.51
C VAL A 265 21.83 -11.50 7.32
N ALA A 266 21.23 -11.01 8.41
CA ALA A 266 21.75 -9.87 9.16
C ALA A 266 22.17 -10.21 10.60
N GLY A 267 22.13 -11.49 10.98
CA GLY A 267 22.54 -11.99 12.30
C GLY A 267 21.64 -11.57 13.48
N ARG A 268 20.60 -10.76 13.23
CA ARG A 268 19.70 -10.20 14.25
C ARG A 268 18.32 -9.95 13.65
N PHE A 269 17.33 -9.75 14.51
CA PHE A 269 16.01 -9.30 14.06
C PHE A 269 16.09 -7.83 13.62
N ILE A 270 15.64 -7.54 12.40
CA ILE A 270 15.64 -6.18 11.86
C ILE A 270 14.30 -5.54 12.19
N ASP A 271 14.36 -4.34 12.77
CA ASP A 271 13.17 -3.54 13.02
C ASP A 271 12.82 -2.68 11.81
N HIS A 272 11.55 -2.31 11.70
CA HIS A 272 11.06 -1.31 10.76
C HIS A 272 10.48 -0.16 11.57
N ASP A 273 11.19 0.97 11.58
CA ASP A 273 10.82 2.17 12.33
C ASP A 273 10.21 3.18 11.37
N ASP A 274 8.89 3.36 11.44
CA ASP A 274 8.12 4.26 10.60
C ASP A 274 7.93 5.67 11.22
N GLU A 275 8.61 5.97 12.33
CA GLU A 275 8.47 7.22 13.10
C GLU A 275 9.67 8.19 12.91
N ILE A 276 10.50 7.97 11.89
CA ILE A 276 11.66 8.82 11.61
C ILE A 276 11.22 10.21 11.09
N GLU A 277 11.64 11.27 11.77
CA GLU A 277 11.38 12.66 11.39
C GLU A 277 11.84 12.99 9.95
N PRO A 278 11.08 13.78 9.17
CA PRO A 278 11.36 14.00 7.74
C PRO A 278 12.75 14.55 7.41
N SER A 279 13.28 15.46 8.22
CA SER A 279 14.62 16.04 8.03
C SER A 279 15.70 14.96 8.18
N ARG A 280 15.56 14.10 9.20
CA ARG A 280 16.46 12.98 9.44
C ARG A 280 16.34 11.93 8.35
N LEU A 281 15.13 11.66 7.86
CA LEU A 281 14.89 10.73 6.76
C LEU A 281 15.64 11.16 5.49
N GLN A 282 15.68 12.47 5.19
CA GLN A 282 16.40 13.00 4.03
C GLN A 282 17.93 12.83 4.14
N GLU A 283 18.50 13.06 5.31
CA GLU A 283 19.92 12.79 5.59
C GLU A 283 20.25 11.31 5.37
N LEU A 284 19.47 10.42 6.01
CA LEU A 284 19.65 8.97 5.92
C LEU A 284 19.49 8.46 4.48
N SER A 285 18.58 9.05 3.70
CA SER A 285 18.39 8.71 2.30
C SER A 285 19.61 9.09 1.46
N THR A 286 20.27 10.22 1.78
CA THR A 286 21.50 10.66 1.10
C THR A 286 22.66 9.73 1.43
N ASP A 287 22.82 9.37 2.70
CA ASP A 287 23.82 8.40 3.15
C ASP A 287 23.61 7.05 2.46
N MET A 288 22.35 6.58 2.39
CA MET A 288 21.97 5.34 1.74
C MET A 288 22.35 5.33 0.25
N GLN A 289 22.19 6.47 -0.45
CA GLN A 289 22.61 6.59 -1.85
C GLN A 289 24.13 6.44 -2.01
N SER A 290 24.94 7.01 -1.11
CA SER A 290 26.40 6.85 -1.15
C SER A 290 26.80 5.40 -0.92
N ILE A 291 26.27 4.79 0.15
CA ILE A 291 26.54 3.40 0.52
C ILE A 291 26.15 2.45 -0.63
N TRP A 292 24.95 2.63 -1.18
CA TRP A 292 24.47 1.81 -2.29
C TRP A 292 25.39 1.89 -3.51
N ARG A 293 25.81 3.10 -3.88
CA ARG A 293 26.71 3.31 -5.02
C ARG A 293 28.08 2.67 -4.80
N GLU A 294 28.64 2.83 -3.61
CA GLU A 294 29.94 2.28 -3.24
C GLU A 294 29.94 0.75 -3.24
N GLU A 295 28.94 0.14 -2.62
CA GLU A 295 28.89 -1.31 -2.39
C GLU A 295 28.37 -2.09 -3.60
N LEU A 296 27.55 -1.47 -4.46
CA LEU A 296 26.92 -2.13 -5.60
C LEU A 296 27.45 -1.61 -6.94
N GLY A 297 28.74 -1.28 -6.98
CA GLY A 297 29.49 -1.06 -8.23
C GLY A 297 28.99 0.14 -9.06
N GLY A 298 28.60 1.22 -8.40
CA GLY A 298 28.12 2.44 -9.06
C GLY A 298 26.61 2.46 -9.36
N ALA A 299 25.85 1.45 -8.92
CA ALA A 299 24.41 1.40 -9.13
C ALA A 299 23.68 2.62 -8.52
N GLU A 300 22.58 3.04 -9.15
CA GLU A 300 21.77 4.14 -8.65
C GLU A 300 20.78 3.67 -7.58
N TYR A 301 20.78 4.37 -6.45
CA TYR A 301 19.82 4.11 -5.39
C TYR A 301 18.43 4.68 -5.73
N HIS A 302 18.34 5.98 -6.00
CA HIS A 302 17.08 6.59 -6.42
C HIS A 302 16.91 6.42 -7.92
N VAL A 303 15.86 5.69 -8.31
CA VAL A 303 15.50 5.47 -9.71
C VAL A 303 14.04 5.89 -9.94
N CYS A 304 13.76 6.52 -11.08
CA CYS A 304 12.39 6.88 -11.44
C CYS A 304 11.56 5.60 -11.61
N SER A 305 10.47 5.46 -10.86
CA SER A 305 9.60 4.27 -10.85
C SER A 305 8.28 4.49 -11.60
N CYS A 306 8.31 5.36 -12.61
CA CYS A 306 7.16 5.62 -13.47
C CYS A 306 6.98 4.53 -14.53
N TRP A 307 5.77 4.40 -15.06
CA TRP A 307 5.46 3.35 -16.04
C TRP A 307 6.37 3.42 -17.26
N THR A 308 6.69 4.62 -17.75
CA THR A 308 7.60 4.79 -18.89
C THR A 308 9.02 4.32 -18.58
N CYS A 309 9.58 4.72 -17.43
CA CYS A 309 10.93 4.31 -17.04
C CYS A 309 11.02 2.82 -16.71
N GLU A 310 10.05 2.28 -15.97
CA GLU A 310 9.97 0.85 -15.66
C GLU A 310 9.80 -0.01 -16.93
N ALA A 311 8.96 0.44 -17.86
CA ALA A 311 8.79 -0.19 -19.17
C ALA A 311 10.05 -0.13 -20.01
N GLY A 312 10.75 1.02 -20.03
CA GLY A 312 12.04 1.16 -20.71
C GLY A 312 13.07 0.16 -20.17
N ARG A 313 13.20 0.03 -18.84
CA ARG A 313 14.05 -0.98 -18.20
C ARG A 313 13.61 -2.42 -18.52
N ALA A 314 12.31 -2.64 -18.69
CA ALA A 314 11.74 -3.91 -19.13
C ALA A 314 11.79 -4.12 -20.66
N ARG A 315 12.33 -3.16 -21.44
CA ARG A 315 12.36 -3.17 -22.90
C ARG A 315 10.98 -3.27 -23.56
N ILE A 316 9.97 -2.71 -22.91
CA ILE A 316 8.61 -2.61 -23.43
C ILE A 316 8.49 -1.31 -24.26
N PRO A 317 7.98 -1.37 -25.50
CA PRO A 317 7.83 -0.20 -26.35
C PRO A 317 6.97 0.91 -25.73
N ARG A 318 7.38 2.18 -25.92
CA ARG A 318 6.73 3.35 -25.32
C ARG A 318 5.27 3.52 -25.76
N ASP A 319 4.98 3.22 -27.02
CA ASP A 319 3.64 3.25 -27.60
C ASP A 319 2.67 2.31 -26.88
N VAL A 320 3.10 1.11 -26.48
CA VAL A 320 2.30 0.17 -25.67
C VAL A 320 1.95 0.78 -24.31
N VAL A 321 2.91 1.45 -23.66
CA VAL A 321 2.67 2.13 -22.38
C VAL A 321 1.67 3.27 -22.54
N VAL A 322 1.83 4.09 -23.58
CA VAL A 322 0.92 5.22 -23.87
C VAL A 322 -0.48 4.72 -24.19
N GLU A 323 -0.62 3.64 -24.97
CA GLU A 323 -1.91 3.03 -25.27
C GLU A 323 -2.59 2.52 -24.00
N ARG A 324 -1.85 1.83 -23.12
CA ARG A 324 -2.38 1.34 -21.84
C ARG A 324 -2.82 2.48 -20.94
N LEU A 325 -1.99 3.51 -20.77
CA LEU A 325 -2.33 4.70 -19.99
C LEU A 325 -3.64 5.32 -20.51
N ARG A 326 -3.75 5.59 -21.82
CA ARG A 326 -4.98 6.08 -22.47
C ARG A 326 -6.19 5.18 -22.21
N GLY A 327 -5.99 3.87 -22.11
CA GLY A 327 -7.02 2.90 -21.75
C GLY A 327 -7.57 3.12 -20.34
N GLU A 328 -6.67 3.27 -19.36
CA GLU A 328 -7.02 3.56 -17.96
C GLU A 328 -7.76 4.91 -17.84
N GLU A 329 -7.36 5.94 -18.61
CA GLU A 329 -8.04 7.25 -18.60
C GLU A 329 -9.50 7.16 -19.02
N ARG A 330 -9.80 6.31 -20.01
CA ARG A 330 -11.17 6.13 -20.51
C ARG A 330 -12.06 5.40 -19.52
N GLN A 331 -11.50 4.56 -18.65
CA GLN A 331 -12.28 3.70 -17.74
C GLN A 331 -12.82 4.44 -16.50
N ARG A 332 -12.44 5.70 -16.25
CA ARG A 332 -12.92 6.52 -15.10
C ARG A 332 -12.94 5.74 -13.77
N GLY A 333 -11.88 4.98 -13.50
CA GLY A 333 -11.71 4.26 -12.23
C GLY A 333 -11.53 5.18 -11.02
N LEU A 334 -11.51 4.59 -9.82
CA LEU A 334 -11.45 5.24 -8.49
C LEU A 334 -10.23 6.16 -8.24
N LEU A 335 -9.31 6.34 -9.19
CA LEU A 335 -8.19 7.26 -9.07
C LEU A 335 -8.34 8.37 -10.11
N PRO A 336 -8.36 9.65 -9.71
CA PRO A 336 -8.27 10.76 -10.64
C PRO A 336 -7.06 10.58 -11.56
N LEU A 337 -7.22 10.89 -12.83
CA LEU A 337 -6.19 10.76 -13.86
C LEU A 337 -4.87 11.48 -13.55
N ALA A 338 -4.94 12.54 -12.73
CA ALA A 338 -3.79 13.27 -12.22
C ALA A 338 -2.91 12.47 -11.22
N ASP A 339 -3.42 11.36 -10.68
CA ASP A 339 -2.69 10.45 -9.80
C ASP A 339 -2.04 9.28 -10.56
N LEU A 340 -2.62 8.85 -11.70
CA LEU A 340 -2.06 7.81 -12.58
C LEU A 340 -0.98 8.37 -13.53
N ALA A 341 -1.12 9.64 -13.90
CA ALA A 341 -0.14 10.39 -14.66
C ALA A 341 0.72 11.23 -13.70
N PHE A 342 1.87 10.67 -13.34
CA PHE A 342 2.97 11.31 -12.60
C PHE A 342 2.97 12.85 -12.70
N PRO A 343 2.61 13.59 -11.62
CA PRO A 343 3.06 14.95 -11.51
C PRO A 343 4.53 14.88 -11.09
N ARG A 344 5.42 15.38 -11.96
CA ARG A 344 6.75 15.91 -11.60
C ARG A 344 7.92 14.93 -11.47
N CYS A 345 8.22 14.14 -12.50
CA CYS A 345 9.64 13.87 -12.78
C CYS A 345 10.12 14.93 -13.79
N ALA A 346 10.51 16.10 -13.29
CA ALA A 346 11.16 17.12 -14.12
C ALA A 346 12.50 16.61 -14.70
N ASP A 347 13.07 15.55 -14.10
CA ASP A 347 14.44 15.09 -14.37
C ASP A 347 14.56 14.02 -15.46
N CYS A 348 13.49 13.30 -15.83
CA CYS A 348 13.62 12.15 -16.75
C CYS A 348 13.29 12.43 -18.22
N GLY A 349 12.77 13.61 -18.57
CA GLY A 349 12.63 14.10 -19.95
C GLY A 349 11.69 13.34 -20.92
N ASP A 350 11.24 12.12 -20.60
CA ASP A 350 10.63 11.19 -21.58
C ASP A 350 9.10 11.01 -21.45
N HIS A 351 8.39 11.97 -20.85
CA HIS A 351 6.95 11.87 -20.63
C HIS A 351 6.11 12.26 -21.87
N PRO A 352 4.92 11.68 -22.09
CA PRO A 352 3.98 12.18 -23.09
C PRO A 352 3.59 13.62 -22.75
N THR A 353 3.80 14.55 -23.69
CA THR A 353 3.56 16.00 -23.49
C THR A 353 2.11 16.33 -23.13
N THR A 354 1.17 15.44 -23.44
CA THR A 354 -0.27 15.59 -23.17
C THR A 354 -0.68 15.39 -21.71
N CYS A 355 0.25 14.97 -20.85
CA CYS A 355 -0.05 14.64 -19.44
C CYS A 355 0.61 15.62 -18.43
N CYS A 356 1.29 16.65 -18.91
CA CYS A 356 1.83 17.74 -18.08
C CYS A 356 0.91 18.97 -18.21
N PRO A 357 0.27 19.47 -17.15
CA PRO A 357 -0.41 20.74 -17.24
C PRO A 357 0.61 21.84 -17.58
N PRO A 358 0.30 22.77 -18.51
CA PRO A 358 1.19 23.88 -18.81
C PRO A 358 1.26 24.79 -17.58
N THR A 359 2.43 24.88 -16.93
CA THR A 359 2.69 25.93 -15.95
C THR A 359 3.13 27.18 -16.71
N GLU A 360 2.22 28.11 -16.94
CA GLU A 360 2.62 29.49 -17.17
C GLU A 360 3.26 30.02 -15.87
N GLY A 361 4.56 30.31 -15.90
CA GLY A 361 5.25 31.11 -14.87
C GLY A 361 6.34 30.45 -14.02
N ALA A 362 6.77 29.21 -14.28
CA ALA A 362 7.90 28.62 -13.55
C ALA A 362 9.22 28.84 -14.31
N GLU A 363 10.00 29.82 -13.87
CA GLU A 363 11.40 29.97 -14.28
C GLU A 363 12.23 28.74 -13.87
N CYS A 364 13.16 28.38 -14.75
CA CYS A 364 14.06 27.25 -14.62
C CYS A 364 15.04 27.42 -13.45
N GLY A 365 15.13 26.39 -12.60
CA GLY A 365 16.17 26.28 -11.58
C GLY A 365 16.84 24.92 -11.67
N SER A 366 18.00 24.86 -12.31
CA SER A 366 18.90 23.71 -12.32
C SER A 366 19.42 23.41 -10.92
N GLY A 367 19.40 22.14 -10.50
CA GLY A 367 20.33 21.61 -9.50
C GLY A 367 19.75 21.29 -8.11
N CYS A 368 19.78 19.98 -7.79
CA CYS A 368 20.11 19.40 -6.49
C CYS A 368 19.51 20.00 -5.20
N GLY A 369 18.57 19.27 -4.58
CA GLY A 369 18.47 19.09 -3.12
C GLY A 369 17.95 20.25 -2.26
N GLY A 370 17.14 19.90 -1.25
CA GLY A 370 16.84 20.78 -0.12
C GLY A 370 15.35 21.00 0.11
N GLY A 371 14.93 20.82 1.36
CA GLY A 371 13.53 20.79 1.77
C GLY A 371 12.85 22.16 1.86
N CYS A 372 11.55 22.10 2.11
CA CYS A 372 10.75 23.21 2.62
C CYS A 372 9.92 22.70 3.80
N GLY A 373 10.45 22.85 5.01
CA GLY A 373 9.65 22.97 6.22
C GLY A 373 9.35 24.45 6.46
N GLY A 374 8.12 24.78 6.84
CA GLY A 374 7.70 26.11 7.23
C GLY A 374 6.18 26.18 7.41
N GLY A 375 5.73 26.21 8.66
CA GLY A 375 4.32 26.18 9.02
C GLY A 375 3.56 27.47 8.71
N CYS A 376 2.24 27.30 8.52
CA CYS A 376 1.26 28.37 8.62
C CYS A 376 0.07 27.83 9.43
N GLY A 377 0.04 28.11 10.74
CA GLY A 377 -1.22 28.19 11.46
C GLY A 377 -1.93 29.48 11.05
N GLY A 378 -3.24 29.42 10.81
CA GLY A 378 -4.05 30.62 10.56
C GLY A 378 -5.24 30.33 9.65
N GLY A 379 -6.44 30.61 10.15
CA GLY A 379 -7.71 30.21 9.57
C GLY A 379 -7.97 30.71 8.14
N CYS A 380 -8.67 29.88 7.38
CA CYS A 380 -9.26 30.26 6.10
C CYS A 380 -10.52 31.11 6.34
N GLY A 381 -10.33 32.42 6.37
CA GLY A 381 -11.39 33.40 6.15
C GLY A 381 -11.72 33.50 4.66
N SER A 382 -13.02 33.42 4.36
CA SER A 382 -13.73 33.80 3.13
C SER A 382 -13.03 34.83 2.22
N CYS A 383 -12.98 34.53 0.90
CA CYS A 383 -13.25 35.43 -0.22
C CYS A 383 -13.61 34.55 -1.44
N GLY A 384 -14.70 34.71 -2.20
CA GLY A 384 -15.56 35.86 -2.40
C GLY A 384 -15.24 36.57 -3.71
N ALA A 385 -15.82 36.05 -4.81
CA ALA A 385 -16.38 36.75 -5.97
C ALA A 385 -15.54 37.70 -6.87
N MET A 386 -15.90 37.63 -8.17
CA MET A 386 -15.77 38.64 -9.24
C MET A 386 -14.34 38.85 -9.81
N LYS A 387 -14.10 38.83 -11.12
CA LYS A 387 -14.90 39.15 -12.32
C LYS A 387 -14.40 38.34 -13.51
#